data_AF-A0A085FMY3-F1
#
_entry.id   AF-A0A085FMY3-F1
#
_cell.length_a   1.000
_cell.length_b   1.000
_cell.length_c   1.000
_cell.angle_alpha   90.00
_cell.angle_beta   90.00
_cell.angle_gamma   90.00
#
_symmetry.space_group_name_H-M   'P 1'
#
loop_
_entity.id
_entity.type
_entity.pdbx_description
1 polymer ?
#
loop_
_entity_poly.entity_id
_entity_poly.type
_entity_poly.pdbx_seq_one_letter_code
_entity_poly.pdbx_strand_id
1 'polypeptide(L)'
;MKLSHSLLLTLPFASSWAVGADLSVKFELPRLNVAEYHKPYVAIWIERADQTVASNLAVLYDLKLKNREGEKWLKDLRTWWRKAGREATMPIDGVSGATRPPGAHTMKFDGARHGLDKLPAGDYTLVVEASRESGGREVVKLPFNWAGKGKVAASAAGKDELGAVSLQIQ
;
A
#
# COMPACT_ATOMS: atom_id res chain seq x y z
N MET A 1 48.03 14.27 51.84
CA MET A 1 46.60 13.95 52.04
C MET A 1 45.98 13.77 50.66
N LYS A 2 45.30 12.64 50.42
CA LYS A 2 44.96 12.12 49.08
C LYS A 2 43.68 12.80 48.54
N LEU A 3 43.72 13.32 47.32
CA LEU A 3 42.55 13.86 46.61
C LEU A 3 41.94 12.74 45.72
N SER A 4 40.79 12.22 46.11
CA SER A 4 39.99 11.30 45.28
C SER A 4 39.29 12.08 44.17
N HIS A 5 39.47 11.67 42.92
CA HIS A 5 38.68 12.13 41.78
C HIS A 5 37.72 11.02 41.37
N SER A 6 36.42 11.25 41.59
CA SER A 6 35.34 10.37 41.14
C SER A 6 35.04 10.66 39.68
N LEU A 7 35.37 9.72 38.78
CA LEU A 7 35.06 9.80 37.36
C LEU A 7 33.66 9.20 37.13
N LEU A 8 32.66 10.05 36.90
CA LEU A 8 31.32 9.62 36.46
C LEU A 8 31.37 9.31 34.96
N LEU A 9 31.22 8.03 34.61
CA LEU A 9 31.13 7.54 33.24
C LEU A 9 29.68 7.65 32.76
N THR A 10 29.37 8.66 31.96
CA THR A 10 28.08 8.77 31.26
C THR A 10 28.14 7.97 29.96
N LEU A 11 27.39 6.86 29.88
CA LEU A 11 27.19 6.14 28.61
C LEU A 11 26.22 6.93 27.73
N PRO A 12 26.61 7.32 26.49
CA PRO A 12 25.65 7.85 25.53
C PRO A 12 24.77 6.69 25.03
N PHE A 13 23.47 6.79 25.28
CA PHE A 13 22.46 6.00 24.56
C PHE A 13 22.48 6.44 23.09
N ALA A 14 23.11 5.65 22.22
CA ALA A 14 23.02 5.86 20.79
C ALA A 14 21.64 5.36 20.31
N SER A 15 20.69 6.28 20.16
CA SER A 15 19.45 6.02 19.44
C SER A 15 19.81 5.71 17.98
N SER A 16 19.83 4.44 17.61
CA SER A 16 19.88 4.04 16.21
C SER A 16 18.58 4.49 15.58
N TRP A 17 18.64 5.52 14.74
CA TRP A 17 17.54 5.89 13.87
C TRP A 17 17.36 4.73 12.90
N ALA A 18 16.38 3.86 13.18
CA ALA A 18 15.93 2.88 12.22
C ALA A 18 15.35 3.66 11.05
N VAL A 19 16.11 3.74 9.95
CA VAL A 19 15.59 4.19 8.67
C VAL A 19 14.58 3.13 8.26
N GLY A 20 13.31 3.40 8.51
CA GLY A 20 12.21 2.55 8.04
C GLY A 20 12.26 2.45 6.52
N ALA A 21 11.99 1.27 5.99
CA ALA A 21 11.88 1.07 4.55
C ALA A 21 10.63 1.80 4.04
N ASP A 22 10.81 2.97 3.44
CA ASP A 22 9.73 3.74 2.84
C ASP A 22 9.37 3.13 1.49
N LEU A 23 8.07 2.99 1.23
CA LEU A 23 7.55 2.36 0.04
C LEU A 23 6.77 3.37 -0.80
N SER A 24 7.06 3.40 -2.10
CA SER A 24 6.37 4.25 -3.08
C SER A 24 5.75 3.38 -4.15
N VAL A 25 4.43 3.51 -4.35
CA VAL A 25 3.70 2.89 -5.45
C VAL A 25 3.25 3.97 -6.41
N LYS A 26 3.66 3.84 -7.67
CA LYS A 26 3.10 4.60 -8.77
C LYS A 26 2.16 3.70 -9.55
N PHE A 27 0.96 4.19 -9.86
CA PHE A 27 -0.01 3.49 -10.68
C PHE A 27 -0.72 4.47 -11.60
N GLU A 28 -1.14 3.99 -12.75
CA GLU A 28 -1.86 4.78 -13.75
C GLU A 28 -3.29 4.30 -13.87
N LEU A 29 -4.23 5.25 -13.90
CA LEU A 29 -5.62 5.02 -14.21
C LEU A 29 -5.89 5.53 -15.64
N PRO A 30 -6.12 4.64 -16.61
CA PRO A 30 -6.34 5.05 -18.00
C PRO A 30 -7.67 5.80 -18.13
N ARG A 31 -7.71 6.74 -19.07
CA ARG A 31 -8.97 7.39 -19.44
C ARG A 31 -9.74 6.46 -20.37
N LEU A 32 -10.89 5.98 -19.91
CA LEU A 32 -11.78 5.14 -20.71
C LEU A 32 -12.82 5.97 -21.46
N ASN A 33 -13.11 5.58 -22.71
CA ASN A 33 -14.16 6.19 -23.51
C ASN A 33 -15.48 5.46 -23.27
N VAL A 34 -16.21 5.87 -22.24
CA VAL A 34 -17.49 5.28 -21.81
C VAL A 34 -18.52 6.38 -21.59
N ALA A 35 -19.80 6.05 -21.74
CA ALA A 35 -20.90 7.00 -21.61
C ALA A 35 -20.99 7.62 -20.21
N GLU A 36 -20.76 6.81 -19.17
CA GLU A 36 -20.71 7.24 -17.77
C GLU A 36 -19.38 6.81 -17.15
N TYR A 37 -18.58 7.79 -16.72
CA TYR A 37 -17.27 7.55 -16.12
C TYR A 37 -17.36 7.63 -14.59
N HIS A 38 -17.38 6.46 -13.95
CA HIS A 38 -17.18 6.35 -12.51
C HIS A 38 -15.68 6.22 -12.21
N LYS A 39 -15.20 6.95 -11.20
CA LYS A 39 -13.81 6.80 -10.76
C LYS A 39 -13.64 5.39 -10.18
N PRO A 40 -12.63 4.63 -10.63
CA PRO A 40 -12.44 3.28 -10.16
C PRO A 40 -12.08 3.28 -8.67
N TYR A 41 -12.55 2.25 -7.97
CA TYR A 41 -12.07 1.89 -6.67
C TYR A 41 -10.75 1.16 -6.84
N VAL A 42 -9.81 1.40 -5.93
CA VAL A 42 -8.45 0.83 -6.02
C VAL A 42 -8.05 0.25 -4.67
N ALA A 43 -7.62 -1.00 -4.63
CA ALA A 43 -6.95 -1.58 -3.48
C ALA A 43 -5.47 -1.85 -3.80
N ILE A 44 -4.60 -1.55 -2.85
CA ILE A 44 -3.16 -1.81 -2.92
C ILE A 44 -2.75 -2.52 -1.64
N TRP A 45 -2.14 -3.70 -1.78
CA TRP A 45 -1.66 -4.49 -0.65
C TRP A 45 -0.43 -5.31 -1.04
N ILE A 46 0.25 -5.83 -0.02
CA ILE A 46 1.39 -6.74 -0.17
C ILE A 46 0.92 -8.14 0.22
N GLU A 47 1.21 -9.13 -0.62
CA GLU A 47 1.03 -10.55 -0.34
C GLU A 47 2.38 -11.19 -0.01
N ARG A 48 2.38 -12.17 0.91
CA ARG A 48 3.51 -13.11 1.09
C ARG A 48 3.49 -14.18 0.00
N ALA A 49 4.52 -15.02 -0.05
CA ALA A 49 4.60 -16.17 -0.95
C ALA A 49 3.39 -17.12 -0.88
N ASP A 50 2.75 -17.25 0.28
CA ASP A 50 1.53 -18.05 0.50
C ASP A 50 0.22 -17.33 0.12
N GLN A 51 0.34 -16.13 -0.47
CA GLN A 51 -0.75 -15.23 -0.84
C GLN A 51 -1.54 -14.65 0.35
N THR A 52 -1.07 -14.80 1.59
CA THR A 52 -1.65 -14.08 2.73
C THR A 52 -1.29 -12.60 2.68
N VAL A 53 -2.16 -11.75 3.20
CA VAL A 53 -1.92 -10.29 3.22
C VAL A 53 -0.86 -10.00 4.28
N ALA A 54 0.26 -9.42 3.84
CA ALA A 54 1.32 -8.93 4.70
C ALA A 54 1.03 -7.53 5.23
N SER A 55 0.53 -6.65 4.36
CA SER A 55 0.17 -5.27 4.71
C SER A 55 -0.87 -4.73 3.74
N ASN A 56 -1.88 -4.03 4.27
CA ASN A 56 -2.80 -3.23 3.46
C ASN A 56 -2.22 -1.82 3.34
N LEU A 57 -1.99 -1.36 2.11
CA LEU A 57 -1.35 -0.07 1.85
C LEU A 57 -2.40 1.01 1.60
N ALA A 58 -3.32 0.77 0.67
CA ALA A 58 -4.37 1.73 0.34
C ALA A 58 -5.66 1.05 -0.11
N VAL A 59 -6.80 1.68 0.23
CA VAL A 59 -8.13 1.36 -0.31
C VAL A 59 -8.79 2.68 -0.68
N LEU A 60 -8.81 2.98 -1.98
CA LEU A 60 -9.36 4.21 -2.55
C LEU A 60 -10.80 3.95 -2.98
N TYR A 61 -11.75 4.62 -2.34
CA TYR A 61 -13.17 4.47 -2.61
C TYR A 61 -13.93 5.77 -2.34
N ASP A 62 -15.23 5.80 -2.65
CA ASP A 62 -16.03 7.00 -2.44
C ASP A 62 -16.41 7.15 -0.97
N LEU A 63 -15.68 8.02 -0.28
CA LEU A 63 -15.91 8.39 1.12
C LEU A 63 -17.03 9.42 1.32
N LYS A 64 -17.51 10.07 0.24
CA LYS A 64 -18.40 11.23 0.31
C LYS A 64 -19.86 10.89 -0.01
N LEU A 65 -20.14 9.68 -0.50
CA LEU A 65 -21.51 9.24 -0.70
C LEU A 65 -22.30 9.23 0.61
N LYS A 66 -23.56 9.65 0.51
CA LYS A 66 -24.49 9.67 1.64
C LYS A 66 -24.64 8.26 2.21
N ASN A 67 -24.91 8.19 3.52
CA ASN A 67 -25.16 6.92 4.22
C ASN A 67 -24.04 5.86 4.06
N ARG A 68 -22.80 6.26 3.73
CA ARG A 68 -21.68 5.36 3.45
C ARG A 68 -21.94 4.39 2.29
N GLU A 69 -22.77 4.79 1.33
CA GLU A 69 -23.08 3.95 0.15
C GLU A 69 -21.84 3.56 -0.64
N GLY A 70 -20.76 4.33 -0.55
CA GLY A 70 -19.50 3.97 -1.18
C GLY A 70 -18.91 2.64 -0.69
N GLU A 71 -19.21 2.21 0.54
CA GLU A 71 -18.74 0.92 1.06
C GLU A 71 -19.40 -0.27 0.35
N LYS A 72 -20.59 -0.08 -0.24
CA LYS A 72 -21.33 -1.14 -0.96
C LYS A 72 -20.53 -1.73 -2.12
N TRP A 73 -19.70 -0.91 -2.77
CA TRP A 73 -18.93 -1.25 -3.95
C TRP A 73 -17.54 -1.82 -3.62
N LEU A 74 -17.12 -1.80 -2.34
CA LEU A 74 -15.86 -2.39 -1.91
C LEU A 74 -15.79 -3.90 -2.18
N LYS A 75 -16.94 -4.57 -2.21
CA LYS A 75 -17.04 -6.00 -2.55
C LYS A 75 -16.62 -6.31 -4.00
N ASP A 76 -16.64 -5.31 -4.88
CA ASP A 76 -16.28 -5.47 -6.29
C ASP A 76 -14.76 -5.50 -6.49
N LEU A 77 -13.99 -5.00 -5.51
CA LEU A 77 -12.57 -5.32 -5.35
C LEU A 77 -12.41 -6.78 -4.87
N ARG A 78 -12.82 -7.72 -5.72
CA ARG A 78 -13.13 -9.11 -5.35
C ARG A 78 -11.97 -9.84 -4.69
N THR A 79 -10.73 -9.63 -5.16
CA THR A 79 -9.57 -10.32 -4.58
C THR A 79 -9.30 -9.78 -3.19
N TRP A 80 -9.18 -8.45 -3.08
CA TRP A 80 -8.94 -7.77 -1.81
C TRP A 80 -10.06 -8.04 -0.80
N TRP A 81 -11.33 -7.96 -1.22
CA TRP A 81 -12.49 -8.19 -0.37
C TRP A 81 -12.48 -9.56 0.28
N ARG A 82 -12.08 -10.60 -0.46
CA ARG A 82 -11.98 -11.96 0.07
C ARG A 82 -10.80 -12.17 1.02
N LYS A 83 -9.73 -11.39 0.87
CA LYS A 83 -8.48 -11.56 1.61
C LYS A 83 -8.38 -10.71 2.87
N ALA A 84 -8.89 -9.48 2.83
CA ALA A 84 -8.81 -8.53 3.93
C ALA A 84 -10.07 -7.67 4.09
N GLY A 85 -10.77 -7.34 3.00
CA GLY A 85 -11.84 -6.34 3.05
C GLY A 85 -13.13 -6.78 3.76
N ARG A 86 -13.53 -8.05 3.67
CA ARG A 86 -14.81 -8.54 4.22
C ARG A 86 -14.93 -8.34 5.74
N GLU A 87 -13.82 -8.50 6.45
CA GLU A 87 -13.76 -8.42 7.91
C GLU A 87 -13.24 -7.06 8.40
N ALA A 88 -12.88 -6.17 7.49
CA ALA A 88 -12.36 -4.86 7.83
C ALA A 88 -13.48 -3.89 8.22
N THR A 89 -13.27 -3.14 9.30
CA THR A 89 -14.10 -1.98 9.64
C THR A 89 -13.65 -0.78 8.81
N MET A 90 -14.56 -0.21 8.03
CA MET A 90 -14.28 0.93 7.16
C MET A 90 -14.70 2.27 7.82
N PRO A 91 -13.98 3.37 7.56
CA PRO A 91 -12.66 3.44 6.90
C PRO A 91 -11.53 2.88 7.78
N ILE A 92 -10.53 2.25 7.16
CA ILE A 92 -9.29 1.83 7.83
C ILE A 92 -8.36 3.05 7.93
N ASP A 93 -7.94 3.41 9.16
CA ASP A 93 -7.03 4.54 9.35
C ASP A 93 -5.70 4.33 8.61
N GLY A 94 -5.21 5.38 7.95
CA GLY A 94 -3.99 5.35 7.15
C GLY A 94 -4.06 4.57 5.83
N VAL A 95 -5.11 3.78 5.59
CA VAL A 95 -5.27 2.95 4.39
C VAL A 95 -6.39 3.48 3.50
N SER A 96 -7.52 3.89 4.08
CA SER A 96 -8.67 4.38 3.32
C SER A 96 -8.40 5.77 2.73
N GLY A 97 -8.76 5.97 1.47
CA GLY A 97 -8.62 7.24 0.76
C GLY A 97 -9.71 7.48 -0.28
N ALA A 98 -9.76 8.69 -0.82
CA ALA A 98 -10.71 9.03 -1.88
C ALA A 98 -10.30 8.45 -3.24
N THR A 99 -11.28 8.11 -4.07
CA THR A 99 -11.06 7.73 -5.48
C THR A 99 -10.28 8.80 -6.25
N ARG A 100 -9.49 8.35 -7.23
CA ARG A 100 -8.62 9.22 -8.04
C ARG A 100 -9.17 9.38 -9.46
N PRO A 101 -8.97 10.56 -10.09
CA PRO A 101 -9.32 10.76 -11.50
C PRO A 101 -8.36 9.99 -12.42
N PRO A 102 -8.65 9.86 -13.73
CA PRO A 102 -7.69 9.37 -14.72
C PRO A 102 -6.34 10.09 -14.63
N GLY A 103 -5.25 9.34 -14.83
CA GLY A 103 -3.88 9.84 -14.80
C GLY A 103 -2.94 9.00 -13.94
N ALA A 104 -1.68 9.42 -13.86
CA ALA A 104 -0.67 8.78 -13.04
C ALA A 104 -0.70 9.31 -11.59
N HIS A 105 -0.68 8.39 -10.63
CA HIS A 105 -0.74 8.69 -9.20
C HIS A 105 0.45 8.02 -8.50
N THR A 106 1.06 8.73 -7.57
CA THR A 106 2.11 8.19 -6.69
C THR A 106 1.64 8.27 -5.25
N MET A 107 1.69 7.15 -4.54
CA MET A 107 1.40 7.07 -3.11
C MET A 107 2.65 6.58 -2.37
N LYS A 108 2.99 7.28 -1.30
CA LYS A 108 4.11 6.96 -0.41
C LYS A 108 3.57 6.43 0.90
N PHE A 109 4.20 5.39 1.41
CA PHE A 109 3.82 4.67 2.60
C PHE A 109 5.01 4.63 3.54
N ASP A 110 4.79 5.18 4.72
CA ASP A 110 5.75 5.13 5.81
C ASP A 110 5.92 3.69 6.30
N GLY A 111 7.18 3.27 6.42
CA GLY A 111 7.48 1.88 6.77
C GLY A 111 6.91 1.45 8.13
N ALA A 112 6.94 2.33 9.14
CA ALA A 112 6.47 2.02 10.48
C ALA A 112 4.93 1.99 10.57
N ARG A 113 4.25 2.93 9.89
CA ARG A 113 2.78 3.00 9.89
C ARG A 113 2.14 1.81 9.19
N HIS A 114 2.78 1.29 8.15
CA HIS A 114 2.26 0.17 7.36
C HIS A 114 2.91 -1.18 7.70
N GLY A 115 3.70 -1.25 8.77
CA GLY A 115 4.35 -2.48 9.23
C GLY A 115 5.38 -3.05 8.23
N LEU A 116 5.88 -2.23 7.32
CA LEU A 116 6.89 -2.59 6.32
C LEU A 116 8.28 -2.74 6.95
N ASP A 117 8.54 -1.97 8.01
CA ASP A 117 9.75 -2.07 8.84
C ASP A 117 9.91 -3.44 9.51
N LYS A 118 8.81 -4.17 9.68
CA LYS A 118 8.74 -5.50 10.31
C LYS A 118 8.62 -6.63 9.30
N LEU A 119 8.68 -6.35 7.99
CA LEU A 119 8.60 -7.40 6.98
C LEU A 119 9.89 -8.22 7.00
N PRO A 120 9.83 -9.54 7.30
CA PRO A 120 11.00 -10.40 7.23
C PRO A 120 11.50 -10.51 5.79
N ALA A 121 12.77 -10.85 5.63
CA ALA A 121 13.32 -11.13 4.31
C ALA A 121 12.57 -12.30 3.65
N GLY A 122 12.25 -12.17 2.37
CA GLY A 122 11.50 -13.18 1.63
C GLY A 122 10.86 -12.65 0.34
N ASP A 123 10.06 -13.52 -0.28
CA ASP A 123 9.34 -13.20 -1.50
C ASP A 123 7.96 -12.61 -1.20
N TYR A 124 7.68 -11.49 -1.86
CA TYR A 124 6.44 -10.75 -1.73
C TYR A 124 5.87 -10.43 -3.10
N THR A 125 4.59 -10.08 -3.12
CA THR A 125 3.93 -9.54 -4.30
C THR A 125 3.19 -8.28 -3.94
N LEU A 126 3.51 -7.17 -4.59
CA LEU A 126 2.63 -6.00 -4.55
C LEU A 126 1.45 -6.28 -5.49
N VAL A 127 0.24 -6.14 -4.98
CA VAL A 127 -0.97 -6.30 -5.77
C VAL A 127 -1.72 -4.99 -5.81
N VAL A 128 -2.10 -4.58 -7.02
CA VAL A 128 -2.96 -3.43 -7.28
C VAL A 128 -4.20 -3.95 -7.98
N GLU A 129 -5.36 -3.77 -7.36
CA GLU A 129 -6.66 -4.13 -7.92
C GLU A 129 -7.46 -2.85 -8.17
N ALA A 130 -8.02 -2.71 -9.38
CA ALA A 130 -8.95 -1.66 -9.72
C ALA A 130 -10.30 -2.27 -10.11
N SER A 131 -11.39 -1.64 -9.69
CA SER A 131 -12.75 -2.01 -10.08
C SER A 131 -13.61 -0.77 -10.25
N ARG A 132 -14.38 -0.71 -11.32
CA ARG A 132 -15.30 0.40 -11.58
C ARG A 132 -16.75 -0.06 -11.44
N GLU A 133 -17.60 0.82 -10.89
CA GLU A 133 -19.04 0.57 -10.82
C GLU A 133 -19.59 0.34 -12.24
N SER A 134 -20.24 -0.81 -12.43
CA SER A 134 -20.74 -1.25 -13.75
C SER A 134 -19.68 -1.30 -14.87
N GLY A 135 -18.40 -1.39 -14.50
CA GLY A 135 -17.26 -1.38 -15.41
C GLY A 135 -16.44 -2.67 -15.36
N GLY A 136 -15.17 -2.56 -15.74
CA GLY A 136 -14.21 -3.64 -15.65
C GLY A 136 -13.61 -3.76 -14.27
N ARG A 137 -12.86 -4.85 -14.11
CA ARG A 137 -12.04 -5.13 -12.95
C ARG A 137 -10.71 -5.70 -13.41
N GLU A 138 -9.63 -5.18 -12.87
CA GLU A 138 -8.29 -5.63 -13.19
C GLU A 138 -7.43 -5.80 -11.94
N VAL A 139 -6.54 -6.79 -11.98
CA VAL A 139 -5.55 -7.04 -10.91
C VAL A 139 -4.18 -7.14 -11.55
N VAL A 140 -3.27 -6.26 -11.13
CA VAL A 140 -1.86 -6.25 -11.52
C VAL A 140 -1.03 -6.74 -10.34
N LYS A 141 -0.13 -7.69 -10.60
CA LYS A 141 0.76 -8.29 -9.60
C LYS A 141 2.22 -8.01 -9.95
N LEU A 142 2.98 -7.56 -8.97
CA LEU A 142 4.40 -7.25 -9.09
C LEU A 142 5.14 -8.11 -8.05
N PRO A 143 5.66 -9.29 -8.43
CA PRO A 143 6.51 -10.06 -7.54
C PRO A 143 7.82 -9.31 -7.29
N PHE A 144 8.30 -9.33 -6.05
CA PHE A 144 9.59 -8.77 -5.66
C PHE A 144 10.20 -9.54 -4.50
N ASN A 145 11.53 -9.56 -4.43
CA ASN A 145 12.27 -10.13 -3.32
C ASN A 145 12.68 -9.02 -2.35
N TRP A 146 12.40 -9.20 -1.06
CA TRP A 146 12.75 -8.26 0.00
C TRP A 146 13.87 -8.85 0.86
N ALA A 147 15.01 -8.16 0.96
CA ALA A 147 16.14 -8.61 1.76
C ALA A 147 16.09 -8.12 3.22
N GLY A 148 14.99 -7.49 3.66
CA GLY A 148 14.88 -6.84 4.97
C GLY A 148 15.48 -5.43 5.03
N LYS A 149 16.26 -5.04 4.02
CA LYS A 149 16.89 -3.72 3.89
C LYS A 149 17.30 -3.44 2.45
N GLY A 150 17.50 -2.16 2.15
CA GLY A 150 18.00 -1.71 0.86
C GLY A 150 16.90 -1.47 -0.17
N LYS A 151 17.32 -1.13 -1.38
CA LYS A 151 16.42 -0.66 -2.42
C LYS A 151 15.83 -1.81 -3.22
N VAL A 152 14.53 -1.78 -3.45
CA VAL A 152 13.82 -2.71 -4.33
C VAL A 152 13.01 -1.92 -5.34
N ALA A 153 13.02 -2.37 -6.59
CA ALA A 153 12.17 -1.83 -7.63
C ALA A 153 11.51 -2.97 -8.40
N ALA A 154 10.22 -2.82 -8.69
CA ALA A 154 9.47 -3.73 -9.55
C ALA A 154 8.49 -2.94 -10.41
N SER A 155 8.12 -3.47 -11.57
CA SER A 155 7.14 -2.82 -12.45
C SER A 155 6.33 -3.84 -13.22
N ALA A 156 5.07 -3.52 -13.48
CA ALA A 156 4.16 -4.26 -14.34
C ALA A 156 3.17 -3.27 -14.98
N ALA A 157 2.30 -3.76 -15.86
CA ALA A 157 1.24 -2.95 -16.44
C ALA A 157 -0.05 -3.76 -16.51
N GLY A 158 -1.17 -3.09 -16.30
CA GLY A 158 -2.47 -3.58 -16.71
C GLY A 158 -2.74 -3.28 -18.19
N LYS A 159 -3.93 -3.65 -18.64
CA LYS A 159 -4.40 -3.53 -20.02
C LYS A 159 -5.63 -2.64 -20.13
N ASP A 160 -6.50 -2.66 -19.13
CA ASP A 160 -7.86 -2.12 -19.26
C ASP A 160 -8.15 -1.07 -18.17
N GLU A 161 -8.18 -1.46 -16.90
CA GLU A 161 -8.52 -0.58 -15.77
C GLU A 161 -7.28 -0.03 -15.05
N LEU A 162 -6.11 -0.62 -15.29
CA LEU A 162 -4.82 -0.16 -14.79
C LEU A 162 -3.83 0.01 -15.94
N GLY A 163 -3.05 1.08 -15.90
CA GLY A 163 -1.91 1.30 -16.80
C GLY A 163 -0.61 0.81 -16.19
N ALA A 164 0.45 1.59 -16.32
CA ALA A 164 1.74 1.27 -15.71
C ALA A 164 1.66 1.30 -14.17
N VAL A 165 2.23 0.28 -13.54
CA VAL A 165 2.37 0.15 -12.09
C VAL A 165 3.84 -0.07 -11.75
N SER A 166 4.37 0.66 -10.77
CA SER A 166 5.72 0.46 -10.28
C SER A 166 5.81 0.60 -8.78
N LEU A 167 6.64 -0.26 -8.19
CA LEU A 167 7.03 -0.28 -6.80
C LEU A 167 8.45 0.25 -6.68
N GLN A 168 8.69 1.07 -5.66
CA GLN A 168 10.02 1.43 -5.19
C GLN A 168 10.06 1.35 -3.66
N ILE A 169 11.03 0.63 -3.11
CA ILE A 169 11.35 0.60 -1.68
C ILE A 169 12.72 1.24 -1.51
N GLN A 170 12.88 2.13 -0.52
CA GLN A 170 14.12 2.87 -0.27
C GLN A 170 14.87 2.39 0.98
#